data_AF-A0A2T2S752-F1
#
_entry.id   AF-A0A2T2S752-F1
#
_cell.length_a   1.000
_cell.length_b   1.000
_cell.length_c   1.000
_cell.angle_alpha   90.00
_cell.angle_beta   90.00
_cell.angle_gamma   90.00
#
_symmetry.space_group_name_H-M   'P 1'
#
loop_
_entity.id
_entity.type
_entity.pdbx_description
1 polymer ?
#
loop_
_entity_poly.entity_id
_entity_poly.type
_entity_poly.pdbx_seq_one_letter_code
_entity_poly.pdbx_strand_id
1 'polypeptide(L)'
;MADETTTDTPDTRDEDDTETTEQTADDASPSDTADEPSSTPEEASPEGEADASDTDQAAEDESPEDAEDTSHRVTVEELLKAGAHFGHLTSRWNPRMEKYIFMERNNIHIIDLMQTQVLLDEAAEAARRFARRGKKILFAGTKKQAQDILREHAEECGMPHMVDRWLGGTMTNFQTIRKSIRRMEEIERMDRDGTLDKLKKKEKLMRLREHEKLEETLGGIRDMANLPGAIYIVDVQREDIAVSEADNLGIPTIAMVDTNGNPKNIDYPIPVNDDALSSIELVTSTLTDAVQEGLHERRMQKEEKKKAAAQG
;
A
#
# COMPACT_ATOMS: atom_id res chain seq x y z
N MET A 1 65.39 -28.53 0.89
CA MET A 1 65.68 -28.76 2.30
C MET A 1 65.58 -27.42 3.01
N ALA A 2 64.39 -27.11 3.49
CA ALA A 2 64.10 -25.95 4.32
C ALA A 2 63.06 -26.42 5.34
N ASP A 3 63.34 -26.08 6.59
CA ASP A 3 62.91 -26.69 7.85
C ASP A 3 61.43 -26.45 8.18
N GLU A 4 60.78 -27.48 8.71
CA GLU A 4 59.49 -27.42 9.39
C GLU A 4 59.68 -26.92 10.82
N THR A 5 58.89 -25.94 11.26
CA THR A 5 58.69 -25.66 12.70
C THR A 5 57.22 -25.41 12.99
N THR A 6 56.55 -26.51 13.36
CA THR A 6 55.29 -26.60 14.08
C THR A 6 55.42 -25.92 15.44
N THR A 7 54.47 -25.05 15.79
CA THR A 7 54.26 -24.62 17.19
C THR A 7 52.82 -24.90 17.61
N ASP A 8 52.76 -25.82 18.57
CA ASP A 8 51.64 -26.28 19.37
C ASP A 8 51.07 -25.13 20.22
N THR A 9 49.75 -25.06 20.37
CA THR A 9 49.09 -24.22 21.39
C THR A 9 48.19 -25.13 22.22
N PRO A 10 48.34 -25.18 23.55
CA PRO A 10 47.58 -26.10 24.38
C PRO A 10 46.19 -25.56 24.74
N ASP A 11 45.25 -26.50 24.70
CA ASP A 11 43.91 -26.49 25.27
C ASP A 11 44.00 -26.37 26.81
N THR A 12 43.20 -25.46 27.40
CA THR A 12 42.87 -25.49 28.83
C THR A 12 41.38 -25.19 28.99
N ARG A 13 40.65 -26.28 29.25
CA ARG A 13 39.36 -26.32 29.95
C ARG A 13 39.62 -26.16 31.44
N ASP A 14 38.71 -25.49 32.14
CA ASP A 14 38.24 -25.76 33.52
C ASP A 14 37.01 -24.85 33.74
N GLU A 15 35.81 -25.44 33.86
CA GLU A 15 35.05 -25.70 35.10
C GLU A 15 34.37 -24.42 35.63
N ASP A 16 33.06 -24.30 35.46
CA ASP A 16 31.97 -24.77 36.35
C ASP A 16 31.84 -23.87 37.59
N ASP A 17 30.79 -23.05 37.62
CA ASP A 17 30.20 -22.59 38.87
C ASP A 17 28.72 -22.25 38.65
N THR A 18 27.91 -23.17 39.13
CA THR A 18 26.49 -23.08 39.42
C THR A 18 26.22 -22.04 40.51
N GLU A 19 25.22 -21.17 40.32
CA GLU A 19 24.45 -20.69 41.47
C GLU A 19 22.98 -20.50 41.12
N THR A 20 22.21 -21.48 41.60
CA THR A 20 20.76 -21.49 41.73
C THR A 20 20.36 -20.53 42.85
N THR A 21 19.29 -19.75 42.66
CA THR A 21 18.54 -19.20 43.80
C THR A 21 17.06 -19.33 43.54
N GLU A 22 16.47 -20.35 44.16
CA GLU A 22 15.05 -20.44 44.49
C GLU A 22 14.71 -19.41 45.58
N GLN A 23 13.54 -18.77 45.47
CA GLN A 23 12.72 -18.41 46.63
C GLN A 23 11.27 -18.21 46.16
N THR A 24 10.44 -19.24 46.37
CA THR A 24 9.42 -19.41 47.44
C THR A 24 8.01 -19.07 46.96
N ALA A 25 7.24 -20.14 46.75
CA ALA A 25 5.79 -20.16 46.88
C ALA A 25 5.42 -20.15 48.37
N ASP A 26 4.29 -19.52 48.70
CA ASP A 26 3.39 -20.00 49.75
C ASP A 26 2.04 -19.25 49.67
N ASP A 27 0.99 -20.04 49.45
CA ASP A 27 -0.14 -20.22 50.39
C ASP A 27 -1.59 -20.04 49.87
N ALA A 28 -2.33 -21.12 50.11
CA ALA A 28 -3.75 -21.32 50.39
C ALA A 28 -4.87 -20.85 49.42
N SER A 29 -5.51 -21.84 48.78
CA SER A 29 -6.99 -21.94 48.70
C SER A 29 -7.55 -22.49 50.05
N PRO A 30 -8.87 -22.48 50.34
CA PRO A 30 -9.81 -23.38 49.65
C PRO A 30 -11.29 -22.91 49.53
N SER A 31 -11.98 -23.56 48.57
CA SER A 31 -13.39 -24.03 48.57
C SER A 31 -14.52 -23.11 49.03
N ASP A 32 -15.57 -22.97 48.20
CA ASP A 32 -16.83 -23.63 48.56
C ASP A 32 -17.79 -23.88 47.39
N THR A 33 -18.67 -24.85 47.65
CA THR A 33 -19.36 -25.73 46.71
C THR A 33 -20.85 -25.39 46.63
N ALA A 34 -21.49 -25.78 45.51
CA ALA A 34 -22.91 -26.15 45.36
C ALA A 34 -24.00 -25.05 45.49
N ASP A 35 -24.85 -24.93 44.47
CA ASP A 35 -26.24 -25.42 44.51
C ASP A 35 -26.96 -25.22 43.14
N GLU A 36 -27.31 -26.33 42.51
CA GLU A 36 -28.53 -26.53 41.70
C GLU A 36 -29.38 -27.51 42.52
N PRO A 37 -30.75 -27.59 42.43
CA PRO A 37 -31.49 -27.60 41.16
C PRO A 37 -32.97 -27.11 41.22
N SER A 38 -33.67 -27.33 40.08
CA SER A 38 -35.09 -27.73 39.98
C SER A 38 -36.18 -26.65 39.96
N SER A 39 -36.86 -26.49 38.81
CA SER A 39 -38.21 -27.05 38.56
C SER A 39 -38.91 -26.43 37.33
N THR A 40 -39.17 -27.25 36.32
CA THR A 40 -40.38 -27.22 35.47
C THR A 40 -41.52 -27.97 36.22
N PRO A 41 -42.81 -28.01 35.80
CA PRO A 41 -43.37 -27.81 34.44
C PRO A 41 -44.75 -27.10 34.36
N GLU A 42 -45.35 -27.11 33.16
CA GLU A 42 -46.75 -27.50 32.88
C GLU A 42 -47.66 -26.47 32.16
N GLU A 43 -48.01 -26.87 30.92
CA GLU A 43 -49.28 -26.77 30.18
C GLU A 43 -50.15 -25.49 30.18
N ALA A 44 -50.52 -25.03 28.98
CA ALA A 44 -51.81 -25.41 28.36
C ALA A 44 -52.04 -24.64 27.04
N SER A 45 -52.21 -25.38 25.94
CA SER A 45 -53.05 -24.98 24.81
C SER A 45 -54.53 -25.26 25.18
N PRO A 46 -55.52 -24.62 24.54
CA PRO A 46 -56.08 -25.28 23.35
C PRO A 46 -56.54 -24.34 22.23
N GLU A 47 -56.80 -25.01 21.12
CA GLU A 47 -57.24 -24.60 19.78
C GLU A 47 -58.59 -23.84 19.75
N GLY A 48 -58.83 -23.13 18.65
CA GLY A 48 -60.13 -22.52 18.35
C GLY A 48 -60.21 -21.91 16.95
N GLU A 49 -60.42 -22.80 15.97
CA GLU A 49 -61.18 -22.68 14.72
C GLU A 49 -61.17 -21.45 13.78
N ALA A 50 -61.24 -21.83 12.50
CA ALA A 50 -61.25 -21.02 11.30
C ALA A 50 -62.50 -20.17 11.09
N ASP A 51 -62.33 -19.05 10.38
CA ASP A 51 -63.28 -18.69 9.31
C ASP A 51 -62.55 -17.97 8.17
N ALA A 52 -62.96 -18.30 6.95
CA ALA A 52 -62.39 -17.85 5.69
C ALA A 52 -63.40 -16.93 4.99
N SER A 53 -62.97 -15.73 4.59
CA SER A 53 -63.53 -15.05 3.41
C SER A 53 -62.66 -13.84 3.02
N ASP A 54 -61.75 -14.09 2.10
CA ASP A 54 -61.66 -13.41 0.80
C ASP A 54 -62.18 -11.96 0.70
N THR A 55 -61.28 -10.98 0.59
CA THR A 55 -61.45 -9.84 -0.33
C THR A 55 -60.06 -9.32 -0.71
N ASP A 56 -59.68 -9.63 -1.95
CA ASP A 56 -58.57 -9.08 -2.72
C ASP A 56 -58.28 -7.59 -2.46
N GLN A 57 -57.12 -7.34 -1.84
CA GLN A 57 -56.37 -6.09 -1.95
C GLN A 57 -54.88 -6.46 -2.03
N ALA A 58 -54.38 -6.59 -3.25
CA ALA A 58 -52.96 -6.46 -3.52
C ALA A 58 -52.82 -5.56 -4.75
N ALA A 59 -52.43 -4.33 -4.48
CA ALA A 59 -52.03 -3.36 -5.47
C ALA A 59 -50.83 -3.91 -6.25
N GLU A 60 -50.99 -4.10 -7.54
CA GLU A 60 -49.88 -4.17 -8.48
C GLU A 60 -49.34 -2.75 -8.66
N ASP A 61 -48.44 -2.36 -7.75
CA ASP A 61 -47.53 -1.22 -7.93
C ASP A 61 -46.18 -1.61 -7.32
N GLU A 62 -45.54 -2.62 -7.90
CA GLU A 62 -44.09 -2.80 -7.72
C GLU A 62 -43.39 -1.82 -8.66
N SER A 63 -43.33 -0.56 -8.20
CA SER A 63 -42.31 0.38 -8.64
C SER A 63 -40.92 -0.25 -8.46
N PRO A 64 -40.01 -0.13 -9.44
CA PRO A 64 -38.66 -0.63 -9.30
C PRO A 64 -37.93 0.24 -8.27
N GLU A 65 -37.85 -0.24 -7.04
CA GLU A 65 -37.03 0.38 -5.98
C GLU A 65 -35.55 0.15 -6.32
N ASP A 66 -34.92 1.22 -6.78
CA ASP A 66 -33.50 1.55 -6.58
C ASP A 66 -32.46 0.49 -6.99
N ALA A 67 -32.41 0.16 -8.28
CA ALA A 67 -31.11 -0.10 -8.89
C ALA A 67 -30.39 1.26 -9.04
N GLU A 68 -29.72 1.71 -7.97
CA GLU A 68 -28.71 2.75 -8.12
C GLU A 68 -27.75 2.28 -9.21
N ASP A 69 -27.69 3.00 -10.33
CA ASP A 69 -26.71 2.80 -11.38
C ASP A 69 -25.35 3.23 -10.80
N THR A 70 -24.75 2.36 -9.98
CA THR A 70 -23.43 2.56 -9.39
C THR A 70 -22.41 2.40 -10.51
N SER A 71 -22.23 3.48 -11.27
CA SER A 71 -21.20 3.58 -12.30
C SER A 71 -19.83 3.57 -11.61
N HIS A 72 -19.29 2.36 -11.44
CA HIS A 72 -17.93 2.13 -11.00
C HIS A 72 -16.95 2.55 -12.10
N ARG A 73 -15.75 3.02 -11.73
CA ARG A 73 -14.73 3.42 -12.72
C ARG A 73 -14.23 2.24 -13.55
N VAL A 74 -14.20 1.06 -12.94
CA VAL A 74 -13.77 -0.20 -13.57
C VAL A 74 -14.84 -1.26 -13.33
N THR A 75 -15.14 -2.05 -14.34
CA THR A 75 -16.07 -3.17 -14.23
C THR A 75 -15.41 -4.43 -13.66
N VAL A 76 -16.18 -5.28 -12.99
CA VAL A 76 -15.69 -6.60 -12.53
C VAL A 76 -15.16 -7.44 -13.70
N GLU A 77 -15.75 -7.31 -14.89
CA GLU A 77 -15.29 -8.00 -16.10
C GLU A 77 -13.88 -7.56 -16.53
N GLU A 78 -13.56 -6.27 -16.42
CA GLU A 78 -12.23 -5.74 -16.74
C GLU A 78 -11.20 -6.21 -15.72
N LEU A 79 -11.53 -6.18 -14.42
CA LEU A 79 -10.69 -6.75 -13.36
C LEU A 79 -10.42 -8.24 -13.59
N LEU A 80 -11.45 -9.00 -13.97
CA LEU A 80 -11.33 -10.42 -14.27
C LEU A 80 -10.41 -10.66 -15.48
N LYS A 81 -10.59 -9.90 -16.57
CA LYS A 81 -9.76 -9.97 -17.79
C LYS A 81 -8.31 -9.57 -17.53
N ALA A 82 -8.08 -8.61 -16.63
CA ALA A 82 -6.74 -8.16 -16.23
C ALA A 82 -6.01 -9.17 -15.32
N GLY A 83 -6.70 -10.20 -14.81
CA GLY A 83 -6.12 -11.18 -13.89
C GLY A 83 -5.95 -10.65 -12.47
N ALA A 84 -6.71 -9.62 -12.10
CA ALA A 84 -6.67 -8.93 -10.80
C ALA A 84 -7.05 -9.83 -9.61
N HIS A 85 -7.83 -10.90 -9.86
CA HIS A 85 -8.40 -11.79 -8.86
C HIS A 85 -7.44 -12.86 -8.34
N PHE A 86 -6.32 -13.10 -9.04
CA PHE A 86 -5.36 -14.12 -8.62
C PHE A 86 -4.49 -13.58 -7.50
N GLY A 87 -4.56 -14.20 -6.33
CA GLY A 87 -3.60 -13.94 -5.26
C GLY A 87 -2.44 -14.91 -5.23
N HIS A 88 -1.71 -14.93 -4.12
CA HIS A 88 -0.62 -15.86 -3.86
C HIS A 88 -1.07 -17.25 -3.36
N LEU A 89 -0.08 -18.14 -3.20
CA LEU A 89 -0.24 -19.48 -2.63
C LEU A 89 -0.79 -19.44 -1.19
N THR A 90 -1.62 -20.42 -0.83
CA THR A 90 -2.20 -20.56 0.52
C THR A 90 -1.19 -20.68 1.66
N SER A 91 0.08 -21.00 1.36
CA SER A 91 1.16 -21.05 2.34
C SER A 91 1.81 -19.69 2.63
N ARG A 92 1.57 -18.68 1.79
CA ARG A 92 2.23 -17.35 1.86
C ARG A 92 1.27 -16.22 2.23
N TRP A 93 0.01 -16.54 2.48
CA TRP A 93 -1.01 -15.54 2.76
C TRP A 93 -0.85 -14.92 4.15
N ASN A 94 -1.43 -13.72 4.30
CA ASN A 94 -1.52 -12.99 5.54
C ASN A 94 -2.94 -13.13 6.12
N PRO A 95 -3.11 -13.61 7.37
CA PRO A 95 -4.43 -13.76 7.99
C PRO A 95 -5.28 -12.48 7.99
N ARG A 96 -4.66 -11.30 7.95
CA ARG A 96 -5.40 -10.02 7.90
C ARG A 96 -6.07 -9.75 6.55
N MET A 97 -5.71 -10.50 5.52
CA MET A 97 -6.34 -10.46 4.21
C MET A 97 -7.59 -11.35 4.09
N GLU A 98 -7.93 -12.11 5.14
CA GLU A 98 -9.07 -13.04 5.14
C GLU A 98 -10.37 -12.40 4.61
N LYS A 99 -10.68 -11.19 5.06
CA LYS A 99 -11.89 -10.45 4.64
C LYS A 99 -11.93 -10.03 3.16
N TYR A 100 -10.80 -10.08 2.46
CA TYR A 100 -10.67 -9.73 1.04
C TYR A 100 -10.53 -10.97 0.13
N ILE A 101 -10.40 -12.15 0.73
CA ILE A 101 -10.25 -13.41 0.00
C ILE A 101 -11.63 -14.03 -0.16
N PHE A 102 -12.03 -14.26 -1.41
CA PHE A 102 -13.31 -14.87 -1.75
C PHE A 102 -13.29 -16.38 -1.52
N MET A 103 -12.27 -17.07 -2.05
CA MET A 103 -12.11 -18.52 -1.92
C MET A 103 -10.68 -18.97 -2.21
N GLU A 104 -10.39 -20.26 -2.01
CA GLU A 104 -9.17 -20.90 -2.48
C GLU A 104 -9.47 -21.93 -3.59
N ARG A 105 -8.61 -21.97 -4.61
CA ARG A 105 -8.69 -22.96 -5.69
C ARG A 105 -7.30 -23.37 -6.13
N ASN A 106 -7.03 -24.67 -6.20
CA ASN A 106 -5.72 -25.21 -6.60
C ASN A 106 -4.54 -24.63 -5.77
N ASN A 107 -4.75 -24.43 -4.47
CA ASN A 107 -3.78 -23.80 -3.54
C ASN A 107 -3.43 -22.34 -3.85
N ILE A 108 -4.26 -21.63 -4.63
CA ILE A 108 -4.14 -20.20 -4.89
C ILE A 108 -5.36 -19.51 -4.29
N HIS A 109 -5.14 -18.41 -3.57
CA HIS A 109 -6.24 -17.58 -3.09
C HIS A 109 -6.83 -16.74 -4.23
N ILE A 110 -8.16 -16.63 -4.25
CA ILE A 110 -8.90 -15.78 -5.17
C ILE A 110 -9.43 -14.59 -4.38
N ILE A 111 -9.10 -13.39 -4.83
CA ILE A 111 -9.50 -12.12 -4.22
C ILE A 111 -10.93 -11.77 -4.67
N ASP A 112 -11.72 -11.19 -3.76
CA ASP A 112 -13.07 -10.71 -4.06
C ASP A 112 -13.03 -9.42 -4.91
N LEU A 113 -13.33 -9.55 -6.21
CA LEU A 113 -13.33 -8.44 -7.14
C LEU A 113 -14.46 -7.43 -6.92
N MET A 114 -15.59 -7.83 -6.31
CA MET A 114 -16.67 -6.89 -6.01
C MET A 114 -16.20 -5.90 -4.94
N GLN A 115 -15.48 -6.41 -3.95
CA GLN A 115 -14.85 -5.56 -2.94
C GLN A 115 -13.71 -4.73 -3.52
N THR A 116 -12.88 -5.31 -4.40
CA THR A 116 -11.83 -4.56 -5.12
C THR A 116 -12.40 -3.38 -5.88
N GLN A 117 -13.52 -3.56 -6.59
CA GLN A 117 -14.18 -2.53 -7.38
C GLN A 117 -14.57 -1.32 -6.51
N VAL A 118 -15.25 -1.56 -5.38
CA VAL A 118 -15.65 -0.50 -4.45
C VAL A 118 -14.44 0.23 -3.87
N LEU A 119 -13.42 -0.52 -3.41
CA LEU A 119 -12.23 0.07 -2.80
C LEU A 119 -11.35 0.83 -3.81
N LEU A 120 -11.33 0.40 -5.07
CA LEU A 120 -10.66 1.11 -6.15
C LEU A 120 -11.32 2.47 -6.41
N ASP A 121 -12.65 2.54 -6.40
CA ASP A 121 -13.36 3.82 -6.54
C ASP A 121 -13.09 4.76 -5.37
N GLU A 122 -13.06 4.24 -4.13
CA GLU A 122 -12.70 5.02 -2.94
C GLU A 122 -11.26 5.57 -3.03
N ALA A 123 -10.32 4.74 -3.47
CA ALA A 123 -8.93 5.12 -3.68
C ALA A 123 -8.77 6.15 -4.80
N ALA A 124 -9.49 5.98 -5.91
CA ALA A 124 -9.50 6.92 -7.03
C ALA A 124 -10.07 8.28 -6.62
N GLU A 125 -11.19 8.30 -5.89
CA GLU A 125 -11.75 9.53 -5.36
C GLU A 125 -10.80 10.18 -4.33
N ALA A 126 -10.10 9.40 -3.51
CA ALA A 126 -9.04 9.94 -2.64
C ALA A 126 -7.91 10.60 -3.45
N ALA A 127 -7.40 9.93 -4.49
CA ALA A 127 -6.37 10.46 -5.37
C ALA A 127 -6.81 11.78 -6.05
N ARG A 128 -8.04 11.81 -6.59
CA ARG A 128 -8.68 13.02 -7.14
C ARG A 128 -8.73 14.15 -6.11
N ARG A 129 -9.18 13.87 -4.87
CA ARG A 129 -9.23 14.87 -3.78
C ARG A 129 -7.84 15.44 -3.45
N PHE A 130 -6.80 14.61 -3.40
CA PHE A 130 -5.43 15.07 -3.13
C PHE A 130 -4.91 15.96 -4.27
N ALA A 131 -5.09 15.53 -5.51
CA ALA A 131 -4.70 16.26 -6.71
C ALA A 131 -5.43 17.61 -6.81
N ARG A 132 -6.73 17.65 -6.52
CA ARG A 132 -7.56 18.87 -6.48
C ARG A 132 -7.07 19.89 -5.47
N ARG A 133 -6.64 19.43 -4.29
CA ARG A 133 -6.01 20.27 -3.26
C ARG A 133 -4.61 20.76 -3.66
N GLY A 134 -4.04 20.21 -4.73
CA GLY A 134 -2.71 20.54 -5.22
C GLY A 134 -1.59 19.86 -4.45
N LYS A 135 -1.90 18.80 -3.69
CA LYS A 135 -0.92 17.93 -3.07
C LYS A 135 -0.33 17.00 -4.13
N LYS A 136 0.96 16.69 -4.02
CA LYS A 136 1.62 15.70 -4.87
C LYS A 136 1.39 14.31 -4.30
N ILE A 137 1.18 13.33 -5.19
CA ILE A 137 1.08 11.92 -4.85
C ILE A 137 2.38 11.26 -5.31
N LEU A 138 3.08 10.56 -4.42
CA LEU A 138 4.31 9.86 -4.77
C LEU A 138 3.97 8.45 -5.24
N PHE A 139 4.35 8.09 -6.47
CA PHE A 139 4.17 6.74 -7.02
C PHE A 139 5.38 5.90 -6.63
N ALA A 140 5.19 4.78 -5.94
CA ALA A 140 6.28 3.94 -5.44
C ALA A 140 6.03 2.47 -5.80
N GLY A 141 7.05 1.82 -6.34
CA GLY A 141 7.00 0.39 -6.64
C GLY A 141 8.27 -0.06 -7.32
N THR A 142 9.06 -0.85 -6.61
CA THR A 142 10.37 -1.32 -7.08
C THR A 142 10.28 -2.60 -7.90
N LYS A 143 9.09 -3.18 -7.99
CA LYS A 143 8.81 -4.46 -8.65
C LYS A 143 8.95 -4.30 -10.15
N LYS A 144 9.71 -5.19 -10.81
CA LYS A 144 10.04 -5.08 -12.24
C LYS A 144 8.80 -4.88 -13.13
N GLN A 145 7.71 -5.56 -12.79
CA GLN A 145 6.43 -5.45 -13.47
C GLN A 145 5.78 -4.06 -13.30
N ALA A 146 6.03 -3.38 -12.19
CA ALA A 146 5.47 -2.07 -11.88
C ALA A 146 6.34 -0.90 -12.34
N GLN A 147 7.66 -1.08 -12.52
CA GLN A 147 8.59 0.05 -12.68
C GLN A 147 8.24 0.94 -13.86
N ASP A 148 8.09 0.35 -15.05
CA ASP A 148 7.85 1.12 -16.28
C ASP A 148 6.45 1.72 -16.29
N ILE A 149 5.44 0.95 -15.84
CA ILE A 149 4.05 1.40 -15.70
C ILE A 149 3.96 2.63 -14.78
N LEU A 150 4.52 2.53 -13.57
CA LEU A 150 4.48 3.62 -12.60
C LEU A 150 5.23 4.85 -13.09
N ARG A 151 6.36 4.68 -13.78
CA ARG A 151 7.15 5.78 -14.33
C ARG A 151 6.35 6.54 -15.38
N GLU A 152 5.82 5.82 -16.38
CA GLU A 152 5.03 6.40 -17.47
C GLU A 152 3.82 7.18 -16.94
N HIS A 153 2.98 6.53 -16.14
CA HIS A 153 1.76 7.13 -15.57
C HIS A 153 2.04 8.32 -14.65
N ALA A 154 3.10 8.25 -13.84
CA ALA A 154 3.46 9.37 -12.96
C ALA A 154 3.99 10.57 -13.76
N GLU A 155 4.78 10.34 -14.80
CA GLU A 155 5.28 11.39 -15.70
C GLU A 155 4.14 12.06 -16.47
N GLU A 156 3.18 11.27 -16.97
CA GLU A 156 2.00 11.78 -17.68
C GLU A 156 1.15 12.75 -16.81
N CYS A 157 0.93 12.41 -15.55
CA CYS A 157 0.20 13.29 -14.62
C CYS A 157 1.08 14.32 -13.89
N GLY A 158 2.39 14.35 -14.17
CA GLY A 158 3.36 15.26 -13.55
C GLY A 158 3.49 15.07 -12.03
N MET A 159 3.39 13.83 -11.57
CA MET A 159 3.57 13.41 -10.18
C MET A 159 4.95 12.78 -9.98
N PRO A 160 5.53 12.89 -8.77
CA PRO A 160 6.81 12.27 -8.48
C PRO A 160 6.69 10.74 -8.41
N HIS A 161 7.76 10.03 -8.75
CA HIS A 161 7.82 8.57 -8.68
C HIS A 161 9.15 8.06 -8.10
N MET A 162 9.13 6.84 -7.55
CA MET A 162 10.30 6.08 -7.10
C MET A 162 10.11 4.61 -7.47
N VAL A 163 10.73 4.21 -8.57
CA VAL A 163 10.50 2.89 -9.18
C VAL A 163 11.72 1.98 -9.14
N ASP A 164 12.92 2.51 -8.91
CA ASP A 164 14.14 1.69 -8.92
C ASP A 164 14.44 1.11 -7.54
N ARG A 165 14.70 1.98 -6.56
CA ARG A 165 15.00 1.56 -5.19
C ARG A 165 14.49 2.57 -4.17
N TRP A 166 13.76 2.09 -3.18
CA TRP A 166 13.44 2.88 -2.00
C TRP A 166 14.68 3.01 -1.09
N LEU A 167 15.11 4.24 -0.83
CA LEU A 167 16.16 4.52 0.15
C LEU A 167 15.51 4.74 1.51
N GLY A 168 15.90 3.97 2.52
CA GLY A 168 15.43 4.22 3.89
C GLY A 168 15.76 5.65 4.33
N GLY A 169 14.77 6.35 4.88
CA GLY A 169 14.87 7.77 5.20
C GLY A 169 14.45 8.70 4.07
N THR A 170 13.84 8.18 2.99
CA THR A 170 13.38 9.00 1.86
C THR A 170 12.42 10.10 2.33
N MET A 171 11.44 9.73 3.17
CA MET A 171 10.46 10.67 3.70
C MET A 171 10.84 11.11 5.12
N THR A 172 11.29 10.20 5.98
CA THR A 172 11.59 10.53 7.40
C THR A 172 12.85 11.40 7.55
N ASN A 173 13.82 11.29 6.63
CA ASN A 173 15.04 12.11 6.58
C ASN A 173 15.16 12.90 5.26
N PHE A 174 14.05 13.51 4.83
CA PHE A 174 13.97 14.19 3.54
C PHE A 174 15.00 15.31 3.34
N GLN A 175 15.46 15.96 4.41
CA GLN A 175 16.51 16.98 4.33
C GLN A 175 17.83 16.41 3.79
N THR A 176 18.17 15.17 4.15
CA THR A 176 19.39 14.51 3.67
C THR A 176 19.24 14.09 2.22
N ILE A 177 18.06 13.59 1.84
CA ILE A 177 17.73 13.23 0.46
C ILE A 177 17.82 14.45 -0.46
N ARG A 178 17.32 15.62 -0.03
CA ARG A 178 17.49 16.85 -0.79
C ARG A 178 18.95 17.27 -0.98
N LYS A 179 19.85 16.95 -0.03
CA LYS A 179 21.28 17.21 -0.23
C LYS A 179 21.84 16.33 -1.36
N SER A 180 21.40 15.06 -1.44
CA SER A 180 21.76 14.16 -2.54
C SER A 180 21.19 14.63 -3.89
N ILE A 181 19.95 15.14 -3.92
CA ILE A 181 19.37 15.74 -5.14
C ILE A 181 20.17 16.98 -5.56
N ARG A 182 20.50 17.89 -4.63
CA ARG A 182 21.36 19.04 -4.95
C ARG A 182 22.73 18.61 -5.46
N ARG A 183 23.30 17.55 -4.91
CA ARG A 183 24.58 16.98 -5.35
C ARG A 183 24.49 16.47 -6.80
N MET A 184 23.40 15.82 -7.17
CA MET A 184 23.10 15.39 -8.53
C MET A 184 23.03 16.59 -9.49
N GLU A 185 22.25 17.63 -9.13
CA GLU A 185 22.12 18.87 -9.92
C GLU A 185 23.45 19.64 -10.06
N GLU A 186 24.30 19.62 -9.03
CA GLU A 186 25.64 20.19 -9.08
C GLU A 186 26.52 19.50 -10.11
N ILE A 187 26.50 18.16 -10.17
CA ILE A 187 27.29 17.40 -11.13
C ILE A 187 26.83 17.69 -12.56
N GLU A 188 25.51 17.73 -12.79
CA GLU A 188 24.97 18.12 -14.10
C GLU A 188 25.35 19.55 -14.49
N ARG A 189 25.35 20.49 -13.54
CA ARG A 189 25.79 21.85 -13.81
C ARG A 189 27.27 21.88 -14.20
N MET A 190 28.12 21.12 -13.51
CA MET A 190 29.55 21.00 -13.83
C MET A 190 29.81 20.35 -15.19
N ASP A 191 28.91 19.46 -15.64
CA ASP A 191 28.98 18.88 -16.98
C ASP A 191 28.60 19.93 -18.03
N ARG A 192 27.50 20.66 -17.80
CA ARG A 192 27.00 21.68 -18.72
C ARG A 192 27.94 22.89 -18.88
N ASP A 193 28.63 23.28 -17.81
CA ASP A 193 29.56 24.42 -17.82
C ASP A 193 31.01 24.05 -18.23
N GLY A 194 31.27 22.77 -18.52
CA GLY A 194 32.59 22.25 -18.90
C GLY A 194 33.61 22.18 -17.75
N THR A 195 33.18 22.36 -16.49
CA THR A 195 34.05 22.19 -15.32
C THR A 195 34.51 20.75 -15.17
N LEU A 196 33.68 19.76 -15.53
CA LEU A 196 34.06 18.35 -15.51
C LEU A 196 35.25 18.03 -16.43
N ASP A 197 35.41 18.74 -17.55
CA ASP A 197 36.52 18.54 -18.50
C ASP A 197 37.87 19.01 -17.97
N LYS A 198 37.85 19.88 -16.96
CA LYS A 198 39.06 20.38 -16.28
C LYS A 198 39.57 19.39 -15.23
N LEU A 199 38.79 18.36 -14.88
CA LEU A 199 39.16 17.35 -13.90
C LEU A 199 40.02 16.25 -14.53
N LYS A 200 40.73 15.49 -13.68
CA LYS A 200 41.45 14.30 -14.13
C LYS A 200 40.44 13.26 -14.63
N LYS A 201 40.81 12.47 -15.65
CA LYS A 201 39.95 11.40 -16.23
C LYS A 201 39.30 10.50 -15.17
N LYS A 202 40.06 10.10 -14.14
CA LYS A 202 39.54 9.28 -13.03
C LYS A 202 38.48 10.00 -12.20
N GLU A 203 38.71 11.28 -11.88
CA GLU A 203 37.76 12.09 -11.10
C GLU A 203 36.49 12.37 -11.90
N LYS A 204 36.63 12.74 -13.18
CA LYS A 204 35.49 12.90 -14.10
C LYS A 204 34.64 11.63 -14.15
N LEU A 205 35.27 10.46 -14.35
CA LEU A 205 34.56 9.18 -14.37
C LEU A 205 33.82 8.88 -13.06
N MET A 206 34.43 9.18 -11.91
CA MET A 206 33.78 8.99 -10.60
C MET A 206 32.57 9.90 -10.43
N ARG A 207 32.64 11.16 -10.89
CA ARG A 207 31.51 12.10 -10.84
C ARG A 207 30.37 11.66 -11.77
N LEU A 208 30.67 11.17 -12.96
CA LEU A 208 29.65 10.67 -13.89
C LEU A 208 28.93 9.43 -13.33
N ARG A 209 29.67 8.48 -12.72
CA ARG A 209 29.04 7.33 -12.03
C ARG A 209 28.22 7.73 -10.81
N GLU A 210 28.67 8.75 -10.09
CA GLU A 210 27.91 9.33 -8.97
C GLU A 210 26.59 9.94 -9.48
N HIS A 211 26.62 10.68 -10.58
CA HIS A 211 25.42 11.24 -11.21
C HIS A 211 24.47 10.16 -11.73
N GLU A 212 24.96 9.20 -12.51
CA GLU A 212 24.15 8.10 -13.07
C GLU A 212 23.39 7.35 -11.97
N LYS A 213 24.06 7.02 -10.86
CA LYS A 213 23.43 6.34 -9.72
C LYS A 213 22.41 7.21 -9.01
N LEU A 214 22.67 8.52 -8.88
CA LEU A 214 21.73 9.45 -8.25
C LEU A 214 20.51 9.67 -9.14
N GLU A 215 20.68 9.80 -10.46
CA GLU A 215 19.60 9.99 -11.41
C GLU A 215 18.67 8.77 -11.45
N GLU A 216 19.24 7.56 -11.50
CA GLU A 216 18.49 6.30 -11.45
C GLU A 216 17.63 6.20 -10.17
N THR A 217 18.15 6.64 -9.02
CA THR A 217 17.44 6.46 -7.74
C THR A 217 16.57 7.62 -7.30
N LEU A 218 16.93 8.86 -7.66
CA LEU A 218 16.31 10.09 -7.16
C LEU A 218 15.71 10.97 -8.27
N GLY A 219 15.90 10.62 -9.55
CA GLY A 219 15.40 11.40 -10.69
C GLY A 219 13.89 11.65 -10.60
N GLY A 220 13.11 10.63 -10.26
CA GLY A 220 11.65 10.74 -10.15
C GLY A 220 11.13 11.59 -8.99
N ILE A 221 11.98 11.95 -8.01
CA ILE A 221 11.64 12.88 -6.92
C ILE A 221 12.41 14.20 -6.98
N ARG A 222 13.10 14.46 -8.08
CA ARG A 222 13.94 15.65 -8.29
C ARG A 222 13.20 16.96 -8.04
N ASP A 223 12.00 17.08 -8.59
CA ASP A 223 11.18 18.30 -8.49
C ASP A 223 10.38 18.40 -7.18
N MET A 224 10.56 17.44 -6.26
CA MET A 224 9.82 17.39 -5.02
C MET A 224 10.38 18.41 -4.02
N ALA A 225 9.71 19.55 -3.92
CA ALA A 225 10.12 20.62 -3.01
C ALA A 225 9.70 20.42 -1.55
N ASN A 226 8.75 19.53 -1.25
CA ASN A 226 8.23 19.20 0.09
C ASN A 226 7.78 17.74 0.11
N LEU A 227 7.52 17.18 1.30
CA LEU A 227 6.97 15.83 1.42
C LEU A 227 5.67 15.67 0.59
N PRO A 228 5.43 14.47 0.04
CA PRO A 228 4.20 14.21 -0.70
C PRO A 228 3.00 14.29 0.24
N GLY A 229 1.83 14.59 -0.32
CA GLY A 229 0.60 14.67 0.45
C GLY A 229 -0.17 13.37 0.54
N ALA A 230 0.21 12.37 -0.26
CA ALA A 230 -0.20 10.97 -0.22
C ALA A 230 0.85 10.14 -0.98
N ILE A 231 0.88 8.84 -0.77
CA ILE A 231 1.73 7.88 -1.51
C ILE A 231 0.86 6.78 -2.12
N TYR A 232 1.16 6.40 -3.35
CA TYR A 232 0.60 5.23 -4.01
C TYR A 232 1.68 4.14 -4.10
N ILE A 233 1.40 2.96 -3.58
CA ILE A 233 2.37 1.86 -3.47
C ILE A 233 1.86 0.62 -4.22
N VAL A 234 2.72 0.03 -5.05
CA VAL A 234 2.51 -1.31 -5.63
C VAL A 234 3.36 -2.31 -4.86
N ASP A 235 2.73 -3.39 -4.36
CA ASP A 235 3.33 -4.45 -3.52
C ASP A 235 3.74 -3.97 -2.11
N VAL A 236 2.79 -3.98 -1.16
CA VAL A 236 3.07 -3.57 0.22
C VAL A 236 4.07 -4.46 0.96
N GLN A 237 4.27 -5.71 0.52
CA GLN A 237 5.23 -6.61 1.17
C GLN A 237 6.66 -6.22 0.80
N ARG A 238 6.88 -5.82 -0.45
CA ARG A 238 8.19 -5.43 -0.96
C ARG A 238 8.55 -3.98 -0.64
N GLU A 239 7.56 -3.13 -0.44
CA GLU A 239 7.69 -1.71 -0.10
C GLU A 239 7.41 -1.41 1.39
N ASP A 240 7.72 -2.35 2.29
CA ASP A 240 7.47 -2.27 3.74
C ASP A 240 8.09 -1.03 4.40
N ILE A 241 9.29 -0.62 3.97
CA ILE A 241 9.96 0.60 4.44
C ILE A 241 9.16 1.84 4.04
N ALA A 242 8.64 1.90 2.81
CA ALA A 242 7.86 3.04 2.33
C ALA A 242 6.55 3.17 3.11
N VAL A 243 5.85 2.06 3.32
CA VAL A 243 4.63 1.98 4.15
C VAL A 243 4.93 2.45 5.57
N SER A 244 6.01 1.95 6.17
CA SER A 244 6.39 2.30 7.55
C SER A 244 6.75 3.79 7.68
N GLU A 245 7.48 4.36 6.71
CA GLU A 245 7.78 5.79 6.72
C GLU A 245 6.54 6.65 6.53
N ALA A 246 5.59 6.23 5.68
CA ALA A 246 4.32 6.93 5.47
C ALA A 246 3.48 6.97 6.75
N ASP A 247 3.30 5.82 7.41
CA ASP A 247 2.56 5.66 8.66
C ASP A 247 3.15 6.53 9.78
N ASN A 248 4.48 6.49 9.96
CA ASN A 248 5.18 7.30 10.96
C ASN A 248 5.02 8.81 10.76
N LEU A 249 4.85 9.26 9.51
CA LEU A 249 4.68 10.67 9.17
C LEU A 249 3.21 11.10 9.04
N GLY A 250 2.27 10.15 9.17
CA GLY A 250 0.84 10.40 8.93
C GLY A 250 0.54 10.79 7.49
N ILE A 251 1.32 10.28 6.53
CA ILE A 251 1.08 10.49 5.09
C ILE A 251 0.09 9.42 4.63
N PRO A 252 -1.07 9.81 4.07
CA PRO A 252 -2.06 8.86 3.60
C PRO A 252 -1.51 7.91 2.52
N THR A 253 -1.80 6.62 2.66
CA THR A 253 -1.30 5.56 1.78
C THR A 253 -2.44 4.93 0.99
N ILE A 254 -2.29 4.95 -0.34
CA ILE A 254 -3.07 4.16 -1.29
C ILE A 254 -2.18 3.00 -1.72
N ALA A 255 -2.65 1.76 -1.68
CA ALA A 255 -1.79 0.65 -2.09
C ALA A 255 -2.53 -0.52 -2.72
N MET A 256 -1.88 -1.15 -3.69
CA MET A 256 -2.24 -2.49 -4.16
C MET A 256 -1.77 -3.52 -3.13
N VAL A 257 -2.69 -4.36 -2.66
CA VAL A 257 -2.45 -5.35 -1.61
C VAL A 257 -2.86 -6.73 -2.10
N ASP A 258 -1.89 -7.60 -2.37
CA ASP A 258 -2.12 -9.02 -2.62
C ASP A 258 -2.25 -9.78 -1.28
N THR A 259 -2.60 -11.06 -1.32
CA THR A 259 -2.99 -11.90 -0.18
C THR A 259 -1.87 -12.12 0.84
N ASN A 260 -0.61 -11.94 0.46
CA ASN A 260 0.58 -11.91 1.34
C ASN A 260 0.79 -10.56 2.05
N GLY A 261 0.20 -9.48 1.54
CA GLY A 261 0.34 -8.13 2.07
C GLY A 261 -0.39 -7.90 3.39
N ASN A 262 0.05 -6.92 4.17
CA ASN A 262 -0.64 -6.50 5.40
C ASN A 262 -1.45 -5.22 5.14
N PRO A 263 -2.80 -5.29 5.14
CA PRO A 263 -3.64 -4.13 4.83
C PRO A 263 -3.80 -3.15 6.00
N LYS A 264 -3.27 -3.47 7.20
CA LYS A 264 -3.58 -2.72 8.44
C LYS A 264 -3.12 -1.25 8.41
N ASN A 265 -1.97 -0.98 7.82
CA ASN A 265 -1.34 0.35 7.82
C ASN A 265 -1.55 1.08 6.48
N ILE A 266 -2.62 0.74 5.77
CA ILE A 266 -2.96 1.30 4.46
C ILE A 266 -4.33 1.98 4.60
N ASP A 267 -4.40 3.27 4.29
CA ASP A 267 -5.65 4.05 4.42
C ASP A 267 -6.66 3.68 3.33
N TYR A 268 -6.17 3.47 2.10
CA TYR A 268 -6.98 3.08 0.94
C TYR A 268 -6.40 1.79 0.32
N PRO A 269 -6.68 0.62 0.92
CA PRO A 269 -6.21 -0.65 0.40
C PRO A 269 -7.03 -1.07 -0.83
N ILE A 270 -6.35 -1.46 -1.90
CA ILE A 270 -6.95 -2.02 -3.11
C ILE A 270 -6.55 -3.49 -3.14
N PRO A 271 -7.43 -4.44 -2.77
CA PRO A 271 -7.12 -5.87 -2.78
C PRO A 271 -7.01 -6.34 -4.22
N VAL A 272 -5.82 -6.69 -4.69
CA VAL A 272 -5.59 -7.00 -6.10
C VAL A 272 -4.25 -7.71 -6.31
N ASN A 273 -4.15 -8.48 -7.40
CA ASN A 273 -2.90 -9.04 -7.88
C ASN A 273 -1.88 -7.95 -8.25
N ASP A 274 -0.71 -7.98 -7.62
CA ASP A 274 0.40 -7.07 -7.88
C ASP A 274 1.55 -7.71 -8.71
N ASP A 275 1.39 -8.94 -9.18
CA ASP A 275 2.32 -9.65 -10.07
C ASP A 275 1.96 -9.51 -11.55
N ALA A 276 0.67 -9.34 -11.86
CA ALA A 276 0.19 -9.26 -13.24
C ALA A 276 0.33 -7.85 -13.82
N LEU A 277 1.05 -7.72 -14.94
CA LEU A 277 1.23 -6.45 -15.67
C LEU A 277 -0.11 -5.77 -15.96
N SER A 278 -1.07 -6.51 -16.53
CA SER A 278 -2.39 -5.95 -16.88
C SER A 278 -3.18 -5.48 -15.66
N SER A 279 -2.96 -6.09 -14.49
CA SER A 279 -3.61 -5.71 -13.24
C SER A 279 -3.03 -4.41 -12.70
N ILE A 280 -1.70 -4.30 -12.65
CA ILE A 280 -0.99 -3.08 -12.24
C ILE A 280 -1.33 -1.93 -13.19
N GLU A 281 -1.37 -2.19 -14.49
CA GLU A 281 -1.73 -1.21 -15.52
C GLU A 281 -3.16 -0.68 -15.30
N LEU A 282 -4.13 -1.59 -15.13
CA LEU A 282 -5.54 -1.22 -14.95
C LEU A 282 -5.75 -0.37 -13.69
N VAL A 283 -5.17 -0.78 -12.56
CA VAL A 283 -5.29 -0.02 -11.30
C VAL A 283 -4.57 1.32 -11.40
N THR A 284 -3.35 1.33 -11.93
CA THR A 284 -2.53 2.54 -12.01
C THR A 284 -3.15 3.55 -12.96
N SER A 285 -3.59 3.14 -14.16
CA SER A 285 -4.28 4.03 -15.11
C SER A 285 -5.56 4.63 -14.52
N THR A 286 -6.38 3.82 -13.84
CA THR A 286 -7.60 4.30 -13.15
C THR A 286 -7.29 5.38 -12.11
N LEU A 287 -6.21 5.20 -11.34
CA LEU A 287 -5.77 6.20 -10.36
C LEU A 287 -5.21 7.46 -11.06
N THR A 288 -4.45 7.29 -12.13
CA THR A 288 -3.90 8.39 -12.93
C THR A 288 -5.00 9.24 -13.54
N ASP A 289 -6.04 8.63 -14.10
CA ASP A 289 -7.20 9.33 -14.66
C ASP A 289 -7.89 10.19 -13.58
N ALA A 290 -8.11 9.62 -12.40
CA ALA A 290 -8.69 10.35 -11.26
C ALA A 290 -7.79 11.51 -10.78
N VAL A 291 -6.46 11.34 -10.84
CA VAL A 291 -5.50 12.42 -10.56
C VAL A 291 -5.61 13.53 -11.60
N GLN A 292 -5.68 13.18 -12.88
CA GLN A 292 -5.80 14.15 -13.98
C GLN A 292 -7.12 14.94 -13.88
N GLU A 293 -8.24 14.28 -13.57
CA GLU A 293 -9.52 14.93 -13.26
C GLU A 293 -9.36 15.95 -12.12
N GLY A 294 -8.73 15.56 -11.01
CA GLY A 294 -8.50 16.45 -9.87
C GLY A 294 -7.60 17.63 -10.21
N LEU A 295 -6.58 17.44 -11.04
CA LEU A 295 -5.71 18.51 -11.54
C LEU A 295 -6.47 19.47 -12.47
N HIS A 296 -7.35 18.95 -13.32
CA HIS A 296 -8.19 19.74 -14.21
C HIS A 296 -9.15 20.64 -13.41
N GLU A 297 -9.89 20.06 -12.45
CA GLU A 297 -10.78 20.82 -11.57
C GLU A 297 -10.04 21.94 -10.83
N ARG A 298 -8.85 21.66 -10.32
CA ARG A 298 -8.03 22.66 -9.65
C ARG A 298 -7.65 23.81 -10.58
N ARG A 299 -7.36 23.51 -11.86
CA ARG A 299 -7.02 24.53 -12.86
C ARG A 299 -8.22 25.45 -13.10
N MET A 300 -9.40 24.86 -13.32
CA MET A 300 -10.66 25.61 -13.51
C MET A 300 -10.98 26.50 -12.31
N GLN A 301 -10.92 25.97 -11.08
CA GLN A 301 -11.15 26.75 -9.86
C GLN A 301 -10.17 27.92 -9.70
N LYS A 302 -8.91 27.77 -10.12
CA LYS A 302 -7.92 28.85 -10.10
C LYS A 302 -8.25 29.93 -11.13
N GLU A 303 -8.69 29.54 -12.32
CA GLU A 303 -9.06 30.48 -13.38
C GLU A 303 -10.32 31.28 -13.01
N GLU A 304 -11.33 30.63 -12.44
CA GLU A 304 -12.53 31.29 -11.93
C GLU A 304 -12.21 32.30 -10.83
N LYS A 305 -11.38 31.92 -9.84
CA LYS A 305 -10.93 32.83 -8.78
C LYS A 305 -10.17 34.04 -9.34
N LYS A 306 -9.33 33.84 -10.35
CA LYS A 306 -8.62 34.93 -11.03
C LYS A 306 -9.58 35.87 -11.77
N LYS A 307 -10.58 35.32 -12.47
CA LYS A 307 -11.61 36.12 -13.17
C LYS A 307 -12.45 36.94 -12.19
N ALA A 308 -12.88 36.33 -11.08
CA ALA A 308 -13.62 37.02 -10.03
C ALA A 308 -12.82 38.17 -9.39
N ALA A 309 -11.52 37.93 -9.11
CA ALA A 309 -10.63 38.95 -8.55
C ALA A 309 -10.27 40.09 -9.53
N ALA A 310 -10.46 39.89 -10.83
CA ALA A 310 -10.21 40.93 -11.84
C ALA A 310 -11.47 41.78 -12.16
N GLN A 311 -12.65 41.34 -11.71
CA GLN A 311 -13.93 42.00 -11.96
C GLN A 311 -14.47 42.79 -10.75
N GLY A 312 -13.88 42.60 -9.56
CA GLY A 312 -14.15 43.38 -8.35
C GLY A 312 -13.01 44.33 -8.02
#